data_AF-A0A1Q3FI04-F1
#
_entry.id   AF-A0A1Q3FI04-F1
#
_cell.length_a   1.000
_cell.length_b   1.000
_cell.length_c   1.000
_cell.angle_alpha   90.00
_cell.angle_beta   90.00
_cell.angle_gamma   90.00
#
_symmetry.space_group_name_H-M   'P 1'
#
loop_
_entity.id
_entity.type
_entity.pdbx_description
1 polymer ?
#
loop_
_entity_poly.entity_id
_entity_poly.type
_entity_poly.pdbx_seq_one_letter_code
_entity_poly.pdbx_strand_id
1 'polypeptide(L)'
;MRLSRCVQQWILLNTLVLLPWVSCTRLETIPDSGEDFPRLSTRRSVSFREDVNRDENGEGPVRPLFRQRVPPVRSTTSVNRDFYFPGPTTRRRVTTVPAGRNPDTYFENIREESRQPGRSSGSGRDRPRAAAGGAEFSYIEKDKNGPSNWYRIAPQCGGRYQSPIMLNTSSALYVRNKRPLQLVGQTNLPQAIRLENDGHSAKFTYVWNEGDRPYIRGGPLKTKYFFEQFHFHWGSNESLGSEHVLDYHRFPMELHLVFYNGLYSSFEDARNEVDGLVVVGMFYEMYDRFNEQLNTWTRFLQEVITPESTFTIQFIDTFPLYDVIGDFEWPYFSYEGSLTTPPCLETVTWIVSAKPLLITAREMREFRRIRNRNGAPMVNNFRPVQKLYNRRVFRY
;
A
#
# COMPACT_ATOMS: atom_id res chain seq x y z
N MET A 1 -36.15 42.89 19.06
CA MET A 1 -35.32 44.13 18.94
C MET A 1 -33.87 43.76 19.20
N ARG A 2 -33.00 44.04 18.23
CA ARG A 2 -31.54 44.03 18.42
C ARG A 2 -31.15 45.16 19.37
N LEU A 3 -30.12 44.93 20.18
CA LEU A 3 -29.02 45.86 20.52
C LEU A 3 -28.09 45.07 21.46
N SER A 4 -26.95 44.54 21.01
CA SER A 4 -25.68 45.22 20.69
C SER A 4 -24.68 45.16 21.85
N ARG A 5 -23.73 44.22 21.68
CA ARG A 5 -22.30 44.14 22.05
C ARG A 5 -21.68 45.20 22.99
N CYS A 6 -20.86 44.70 23.93
CA CYS A 6 -19.55 45.22 24.38
C CYS A 6 -18.78 44.00 24.95
N VAL A 7 -17.72 43.44 24.37
CA VAL A 7 -16.31 43.89 24.18
C VAL A 7 -15.50 43.94 25.50
N GLN A 8 -14.28 43.38 25.37
CA GLN A 8 -13.08 43.35 26.23
C GLN A 8 -12.98 42.21 27.26
N GLN A 9 -12.13 41.19 27.10
CA GLN A 9 -10.67 41.02 26.91
C GLN A 9 -9.80 41.08 28.19
N TRP A 10 -9.16 39.93 28.43
CA TRP A 10 -7.95 39.59 29.20
C TRP A 10 -7.90 39.82 30.71
N ILE A 11 -7.60 38.74 31.44
CA ILE A 11 -6.49 38.67 32.42
C ILE A 11 -6.06 37.20 32.54
N LEU A 12 -4.77 36.96 32.32
CA LEU A 12 -4.04 35.75 32.68
C LEU A 12 -3.91 35.67 34.21
N LEU A 13 -4.21 34.53 34.81
CA LEU A 13 -3.56 34.10 36.06
C LEU A 13 -3.59 32.59 36.23
N ASN A 14 -2.37 32.05 36.16
CA ASN A 14 -1.78 30.90 36.83
C ASN A 14 -2.57 30.11 37.88
N THR A 15 -2.12 28.85 37.99
CA THR A 15 -2.13 27.92 39.14
C THR A 15 -3.35 26.99 39.37
N LEU A 16 -3.15 25.73 38.94
CA LEU A 16 -3.31 24.46 39.68
C LEU A 16 -4.28 24.43 40.87
N VAL A 17 -5.38 23.69 40.72
CA VAL A 17 -6.00 22.89 41.79
C VAL A 17 -6.48 21.56 41.20
N LEU A 18 -5.97 20.45 41.75
CA LEU A 18 -6.52 19.10 41.60
C LEU A 18 -7.63 18.90 42.64
N LEU A 19 -8.82 18.44 42.22
CA LEU A 19 -9.70 17.60 43.04
C LEU A 19 -10.56 16.67 42.16
N PRO A 20 -10.95 15.49 42.68
CA PRO A 20 -11.56 14.39 41.93
C PRO A 20 -13.09 14.51 41.87
N TRP A 21 -13.73 13.83 40.91
CA TRP A 21 -15.18 13.63 40.93
C TRP A 21 -15.57 12.17 41.14
N VAL A 22 -16.40 12.02 42.16
CA VAL A 22 -17.07 10.82 42.63
C VAL A 22 -18.35 10.59 41.82
N SER A 23 -18.68 9.31 41.72
CA SER A 23 -19.93 8.66 41.31
C SER A 23 -21.23 9.45 41.52
N CYS A 24 -22.18 9.30 40.60
CA CYS A 24 -23.57 9.63 40.81
C CYS A 24 -24.45 8.40 40.49
N THR A 25 -25.19 7.95 41.49
CA THR A 25 -26.17 6.87 41.48
C THR A 25 -27.58 7.37 41.15
N ARG A 26 -28.31 6.52 40.42
CA ARG A 26 -29.73 6.14 40.56
C ARG A 26 -30.82 7.17 40.17
N LEU A 27 -31.69 6.74 39.26
CA LEU A 27 -33.14 7.00 39.29
C LEU A 27 -33.89 5.75 38.78
N GLU A 28 -35.08 5.57 39.34
CA GLU A 28 -35.81 4.30 39.52
C GLU A 28 -36.77 3.92 38.37
N THR A 29 -37.16 2.65 38.44
CA THR A 29 -38.19 1.80 37.79
C THR A 29 -39.53 2.47 37.40
N ILE A 30 -40.32 1.97 36.42
CA ILE A 30 -41.35 0.88 36.42
C ILE A 30 -42.08 0.94 35.02
N PRO A 31 -42.88 -0.01 34.46
CA PRO A 31 -43.07 -1.47 34.63
C PRO A 31 -42.92 -2.30 33.33
N ASP A 32 -43.00 -3.61 33.57
CA ASP A 32 -43.07 -4.77 32.69
C ASP A 32 -44.39 -4.89 31.90
N SER A 33 -44.30 -5.30 30.64
CA SER A 33 -45.39 -5.94 29.88
C SER A 33 -44.76 -6.92 28.89
N GLY A 34 -44.77 -8.20 29.26
CA GLY A 34 -44.31 -9.28 28.42
C GLY A 34 -45.20 -9.51 27.20
N GLU A 35 -44.59 -9.91 26.09
CA GLU A 35 -45.08 -10.96 25.21
C GLU A 35 -43.89 -11.65 24.51
N ASP A 36 -44.12 -12.92 24.19
CA ASP A 36 -43.23 -14.01 23.80
C ASP A 36 -42.21 -13.77 22.68
N PHE A 37 -40.99 -14.31 22.87
CA PHE A 37 -40.12 -14.74 21.78
C PHE A 37 -39.60 -16.18 22.02
N PRO A 38 -39.77 -17.10 21.06
CA PRO A 38 -39.34 -18.49 21.24
C PRO A 38 -37.82 -18.64 21.13
N ARG A 39 -37.27 -19.45 22.05
CA ARG A 39 -35.91 -19.98 22.01
C ARG A 39 -35.72 -20.88 20.79
N LEU A 40 -34.67 -20.64 20.02
CA LEU A 40 -34.04 -21.67 19.19
C LEU A 40 -32.60 -21.87 19.66
N SER A 41 -32.43 -22.93 20.46
CA SER A 41 -31.15 -23.60 20.61
C SER A 41 -30.86 -24.42 19.36
N THR A 42 -29.66 -24.38 18.82
CA THR A 42 -28.70 -25.50 18.94
C THR A 42 -27.44 -25.22 18.15
N ARG A 43 -26.31 -25.36 18.86
CA ARG A 43 -25.00 -25.65 18.29
C ARG A 43 -25.08 -26.95 17.49
N ARG A 44 -24.51 -26.99 16.29
CA ARG A 44 -24.01 -28.23 15.67
C ARG A 44 -22.52 -28.10 15.43
N SER A 45 -21.76 -28.66 16.35
CA SER A 45 -20.41 -29.18 16.13
C SER A 45 -20.50 -30.42 15.24
N VAL A 46 -19.79 -30.43 14.13
CA VAL A 46 -19.58 -31.64 13.33
C VAL A 46 -18.29 -32.30 13.81
N SER A 47 -18.45 -33.41 14.54
CA SER A 47 -17.38 -34.36 14.84
C SER A 47 -17.27 -35.34 13.66
N PHE A 48 -16.05 -35.50 13.13
CA PHE A 48 -15.72 -36.62 12.27
C PHE A 48 -15.80 -37.92 13.07
N ARG A 49 -16.58 -38.89 12.56
CA ARG A 49 -16.56 -40.29 12.98
C ARG A 49 -15.63 -41.01 12.00
N GLU A 50 -14.57 -41.61 12.52
CA GLU A 50 -13.81 -42.64 11.82
C GLU A 50 -14.62 -43.93 11.81
N ASP A 51 -14.88 -44.46 10.60
CA ASP A 51 -15.38 -45.81 10.42
C ASP A 51 -14.20 -46.78 10.49
N VAL A 52 -14.25 -47.73 11.43
CA VAL A 52 -13.39 -48.91 11.49
C VAL A 52 -14.27 -50.16 11.57
N ASN A 53 -14.14 -51.00 10.56
CA ASN A 53 -14.34 -52.45 10.54
C ASN A 53 -13.93 -52.91 9.14
N ARG A 54 -13.25 -54.03 8.89
CA ARG A 54 -12.64 -55.09 9.70
C ARG A 54 -11.98 -55.95 8.62
N ASP A 55 -10.72 -56.33 8.76
CA ASP A 55 -10.17 -57.50 8.07
C ASP A 55 -9.16 -58.17 8.99
N GLU A 56 -9.36 -59.47 9.18
CA GLU A 56 -8.60 -60.34 10.07
C GLU A 56 -7.42 -61.02 9.35
N ASN A 57 -6.45 -61.44 10.16
CA ASN A 57 -5.49 -62.53 9.99
C ASN A 57 -4.15 -62.24 9.28
N GLY A 58 -3.05 -62.48 10.02
CA GLY A 58 -1.71 -62.65 9.47
C GLY A 58 -0.58 -62.43 10.48
N GLU A 59 -0.01 -63.52 10.98
CA GLU A 59 1.01 -63.65 12.04
C GLU A 59 2.40 -63.03 11.75
N GLY A 60 3.15 -62.71 12.82
CA GLY A 60 4.61 -62.92 12.87
C GLY A 60 5.51 -61.71 13.21
N PRO A 61 6.64 -61.87 13.93
CA PRO A 61 7.07 -60.92 14.97
C PRO A 61 8.37 -60.16 14.67
N VAL A 62 8.52 -58.94 15.23
CA VAL A 62 9.85 -58.29 15.36
C VAL A 62 10.01 -57.65 16.76
N ARG A 63 11.19 -57.88 17.32
CA ARG A 63 11.70 -57.62 18.68
C ARG A 63 11.89 -56.13 19.04
N PRO A 64 12.08 -55.79 20.34
CA PRO A 64 11.90 -54.45 20.88
C PRO A 64 13.20 -53.64 20.96
N LEU A 65 13.09 -52.31 20.92
CA LEU A 65 14.18 -51.41 21.32
C LEU A 65 13.70 -50.38 22.36
N PHE A 66 14.34 -50.52 23.52
CA PHE A 66 14.79 -49.50 24.47
C PHE A 66 13.85 -48.39 24.97
N ARG A 67 13.67 -48.45 26.29
CA ARG A 67 13.03 -47.48 27.18
C ARG A 67 14.13 -46.84 28.04
N GLN A 68 14.29 -45.53 28.01
CA GLN A 68 14.93 -44.73 29.07
C GLN A 68 14.39 -43.29 28.95
N ARG A 69 13.38 -42.93 29.76
CA ARG A 69 13.44 -42.27 31.08
C ARG A 69 13.98 -40.83 31.03
N VAL A 70 13.02 -39.92 31.13
CA VAL A 70 13.12 -38.50 31.53
C VAL A 70 13.34 -38.39 33.05
N PRO A 71 14.07 -37.35 33.52
CA PRO A 71 13.68 -36.61 34.72
C PRO A 71 13.68 -35.07 34.49
N PRO A 72 13.11 -34.27 35.42
CA PRO A 72 12.19 -33.20 35.03
C PRO A 72 12.60 -31.77 35.47
N VAL A 73 11.67 -30.84 35.24
CA VAL A 73 11.40 -29.58 35.97
C VAL A 73 12.11 -28.32 35.43
N ARG A 74 11.36 -27.34 34.90
CA ARG A 74 10.86 -26.14 35.62
C ARG A 74 10.14 -25.16 34.69
N SER A 75 8.92 -24.84 35.09
CA SER A 75 8.15 -23.69 34.60
C SER A 75 8.74 -22.39 35.14
N THR A 76 9.06 -21.44 34.27
CA THR A 76 9.08 -20.02 34.62
C THR A 76 8.53 -19.20 33.47
N THR A 77 7.43 -18.53 33.76
CA THR A 77 6.86 -17.35 33.09
C THR A 77 7.95 -16.36 32.64
N SER A 78 7.98 -16.01 31.36
CA SER A 78 8.71 -14.82 30.88
C SER A 78 7.73 -13.70 30.59
N VAL A 79 7.84 -12.69 31.44
CA VAL A 79 7.12 -11.43 31.48
C VAL A 79 7.57 -10.52 30.31
N ASN A 80 6.61 -9.76 29.79
CA ASN A 80 6.78 -8.59 28.94
C ASN A 80 7.99 -7.75 29.36
N ARG A 81 8.82 -7.34 28.40
CA ARG A 81 9.77 -6.25 28.61
C ARG A 81 9.50 -5.14 27.62
N ASP A 82 8.95 -4.06 28.17
CA ASP A 82 8.95 -2.72 27.64
C ASP A 82 10.37 -2.32 27.19
N PHE A 83 10.49 -1.79 25.97
CA PHE A 83 11.73 -1.18 25.51
C PHE A 83 11.67 0.34 25.73
N TYR A 84 12.35 0.76 26.79
CA TYR A 84 12.74 2.15 27.05
C TYR A 84 14.04 2.44 26.28
N PHE A 85 14.08 3.53 25.52
CA PHE A 85 15.28 4.01 24.82
C PHE A 85 16.13 4.89 25.77
N PRO A 86 17.43 4.62 25.97
CA PRO A 86 18.36 5.62 26.49
C PRO A 86 18.95 6.43 25.32
N GLY A 87 18.84 7.76 25.39
CA GLY A 87 19.50 8.67 24.47
C GLY A 87 21.01 8.82 24.76
N PRO A 88 21.83 9.27 23.80
CA PRO A 88 23.18 9.72 24.07
C PRO A 88 23.33 11.25 24.00
N THR A 89 23.73 11.83 25.13
CA THR A 89 24.70 12.94 25.25
C THR A 89 26.07 12.45 24.72
N THR A 90 26.98 13.19 24.09
CA THR A 90 27.36 14.62 24.15
C THR A 90 28.33 14.99 23.01
N ARG A 91 28.39 16.30 22.75
CA ARG A 91 29.52 17.15 22.28
C ARG A 91 29.90 17.27 20.79
N ARG A 92 29.59 18.49 20.31
CA ARG A 92 30.02 19.22 19.11
C ARG A 92 31.54 19.23 18.87
N ARG A 93 31.90 19.23 17.57
CA ARG A 93 33.02 20.02 17.04
C ARG A 93 32.51 20.87 15.88
N VAL A 94 32.81 22.16 15.92
CA VAL A 94 32.46 23.17 14.93
C VAL A 94 33.56 23.19 13.85
N THR A 95 33.18 23.08 12.59
CA THR A 95 33.99 23.51 11.45
C THR A 95 33.09 24.20 10.44
N THR A 96 33.44 25.45 10.15
CA THR A 96 32.81 26.40 9.24
C THR A 96 32.99 25.99 7.77
N VAL A 97 31.93 26.05 6.97
CA VAL A 97 31.96 25.99 5.49
C VAL A 97 31.03 27.10 4.95
N PRO A 98 31.37 27.80 3.85
CA PRO A 98 30.75 29.06 3.48
C PRO A 98 29.37 28.92 2.83
N ALA A 99 28.59 29.99 2.99
CA ALA A 99 27.24 30.17 2.48
C ALA A 99 27.19 30.36 0.95
N GLY A 100 26.09 29.89 0.36
CA GLY A 100 25.57 30.46 -0.90
C GLY A 100 25.09 29.43 -1.92
N ARG A 101 23.91 28.84 -1.70
CA ARG A 101 22.96 28.55 -2.78
C ARG A 101 21.55 28.34 -2.23
N ASN A 102 20.62 29.12 -2.76
CA ASN A 102 19.21 29.23 -2.39
C ASN A 102 18.44 27.95 -2.83
N PRO A 103 17.69 27.24 -1.96
CA PRO A 103 17.01 25.99 -2.31
C PRO A 103 15.77 26.13 -3.20
N ASP A 104 15.28 27.35 -3.45
CA ASP A 104 13.98 27.59 -4.10
C ASP A 104 13.97 27.58 -5.64
N THR A 105 14.96 26.98 -6.31
CA THR A 105 15.03 26.99 -7.80
C THR A 105 15.08 25.60 -8.46
N TYR A 106 14.88 24.52 -7.71
CA TYR A 106 14.92 23.16 -8.29
C TYR A 106 13.58 22.69 -8.89
N PHE A 107 12.47 23.40 -8.65
CA PHE A 107 11.13 22.99 -9.11
C PHE A 107 10.58 23.77 -10.32
N GLU A 108 11.29 24.78 -10.85
CA GLU A 108 10.85 25.54 -12.03
C GLU A 108 11.38 25.00 -13.37
N ASN A 109 12.39 24.12 -13.38
CA ASN A 109 13.03 23.66 -14.63
C ASN A 109 12.40 22.43 -15.30
N ILE A 110 11.19 21.99 -14.89
CA ILE A 110 10.47 20.88 -15.56
C ILE A 110 9.38 21.40 -16.54
N ARG A 111 9.26 22.72 -16.74
CA ARG A 111 8.21 23.30 -17.62
C ARG A 111 8.69 24.11 -18.83
N GLU A 112 9.98 24.31 -19.06
CA GLU A 112 10.45 25.20 -20.15
C GLU A 112 11.47 24.62 -21.15
N GLU A 113 11.70 23.30 -21.17
CA GLU A 113 12.49 22.68 -22.26
C GLU A 113 11.58 22.18 -23.41
N SER A 114 10.72 23.08 -23.90
CA SER A 114 9.99 22.87 -25.15
C SER A 114 9.62 24.18 -25.82
N ARG A 115 10.61 24.90 -26.36
CA ARG A 115 10.47 25.86 -27.48
C ARG A 115 11.80 26.57 -27.72
N GLN A 116 12.60 26.07 -28.67
CA GLN A 116 13.19 26.88 -29.75
C GLN A 116 13.69 25.94 -30.88
N PRO A 117 13.42 26.24 -32.16
CA PRO A 117 13.79 25.38 -33.27
C PRO A 117 15.20 25.68 -33.80
N GLY A 118 16.07 24.66 -33.79
CA GLY A 118 17.29 24.63 -34.60
C GLY A 118 16.98 24.19 -36.03
N ARG A 119 17.36 25.02 -37.02
CA ARG A 119 17.35 24.67 -38.44
C ARG A 119 18.37 23.56 -38.73
N SER A 120 17.93 22.43 -39.29
CA SER A 120 18.69 21.73 -40.33
C SER A 120 17.77 20.80 -41.13
N SER A 121 18.01 20.76 -42.44
CA SER A 121 17.30 20.07 -43.50
C SER A 121 17.63 18.57 -43.54
N GLY A 122 16.61 17.71 -43.66
CA GLY A 122 16.78 16.30 -43.99
C GLY A 122 15.44 15.58 -44.09
N SER A 123 15.04 15.24 -45.32
CA SER A 123 13.80 14.51 -45.64
C SER A 123 13.84 13.06 -45.15
N GLY A 124 12.93 12.66 -44.26
CA GLY A 124 12.77 11.28 -43.83
C GLY A 124 11.43 11.04 -43.14
N ARG A 125 10.51 10.41 -43.88
CA ARG A 125 9.18 9.87 -43.51
C ARG A 125 8.80 9.94 -42.01
N ASP A 126 7.88 10.85 -41.69
CA ASP A 126 7.25 11.00 -40.38
C ASP A 126 6.50 9.73 -39.95
N ARG A 127 6.95 9.10 -38.86
CA ARG A 127 6.08 8.30 -37.99
C ARG A 127 5.38 9.27 -37.02
N PRO A 128 4.05 9.21 -36.85
CA PRO A 128 3.37 10.13 -35.95
C PRO A 128 3.84 9.90 -34.51
N ARG A 129 4.46 10.95 -33.94
CA ARG A 129 4.82 11.08 -32.53
C ARG A 129 3.52 11.08 -31.72
N ALA A 130 3.28 10.02 -30.96
CA ALA A 130 2.12 9.91 -30.08
C ALA A 130 2.12 11.09 -29.09
N ALA A 131 1.00 11.82 -29.02
CA ALA A 131 0.82 12.94 -28.12
C ALA A 131 0.83 12.44 -26.66
N ALA A 132 1.72 13.04 -25.85
CA ALA A 132 1.89 12.77 -24.42
C ALA A 132 0.79 13.47 -23.59
N GLY A 133 -0.47 13.13 -23.84
CA GLY A 133 -1.62 13.52 -23.03
C GLY A 133 -2.59 12.35 -23.00
N GLY A 134 -2.51 11.52 -21.95
CA GLY A 134 -3.42 10.39 -21.79
C GLY A 134 -4.87 10.88 -21.78
N ALA A 135 -5.75 10.23 -22.55
CA ALA A 135 -7.16 10.55 -22.56
C ALA A 135 -7.76 10.41 -21.14
N GLU A 136 -8.61 11.37 -20.75
CA GLU A 136 -9.27 11.38 -19.46
C GLU A 136 -10.09 10.09 -19.24
N PHE A 137 -9.93 9.45 -18.07
CA PHE A 137 -10.59 8.19 -17.74
C PHE A 137 -11.27 8.24 -16.37
N SER A 138 -12.20 7.34 -16.12
CA SER A 138 -12.91 7.18 -14.85
C SER A 138 -12.81 5.73 -14.37
N TYR A 139 -12.91 5.53 -13.05
CA TYR A 139 -13.08 4.21 -12.43
C TYR A 139 -14.55 3.78 -12.32
N ILE A 140 -15.50 4.68 -12.56
CA ILE A 140 -16.92 4.36 -12.49
C ILE A 140 -17.31 3.58 -13.74
N GLU A 141 -17.73 2.33 -13.56
CA GLU A 141 -18.03 1.39 -14.66
C GLU A 141 -19.04 1.90 -15.68
N LYS A 142 -20.01 2.69 -15.23
CA LYS A 142 -21.09 3.22 -16.07
C LYS A 142 -20.69 4.48 -16.85
N ASP A 143 -19.55 5.08 -16.54
CA ASP A 143 -19.10 6.29 -17.22
C ASP A 143 -18.68 5.96 -18.66
N LYS A 144 -18.79 6.96 -19.54
CA LYS A 144 -18.37 6.86 -20.95
C LYS A 144 -16.92 6.35 -21.09
N ASN A 145 -16.05 6.80 -20.19
CA ASN A 145 -14.64 6.41 -20.11
C ASN A 145 -14.35 5.56 -18.85
N GLY A 146 -15.33 4.76 -18.40
CA GLY A 146 -15.17 3.76 -17.34
C GLY A 146 -14.31 2.56 -17.77
N PRO A 147 -13.89 1.68 -16.83
CA PRO A 147 -12.93 0.60 -17.11
C PRO A 147 -13.27 -0.33 -18.27
N SER A 148 -14.53 -0.73 -18.43
CA SER A 148 -14.95 -1.53 -19.60
C SER A 148 -14.79 -0.81 -20.94
N ASN A 149 -14.70 0.53 -20.95
CA ASN A 149 -14.57 1.35 -22.15
C ASN A 149 -13.17 1.91 -22.36
N TRP A 150 -12.21 1.66 -21.46
CA TRP A 150 -10.84 2.20 -21.59
C TRP A 150 -10.15 1.81 -22.90
N TYR A 151 -10.44 0.63 -23.45
CA TYR A 151 -9.89 0.21 -24.76
C TYR A 151 -10.27 1.15 -25.92
N ARG A 152 -11.33 1.97 -25.77
CA ARG A 152 -11.74 2.94 -26.79
C ARG A 152 -10.87 4.19 -26.81
N ILE A 153 -10.32 4.56 -25.65
CA ILE A 153 -9.45 5.74 -25.49
C ILE A 153 -7.96 5.37 -25.46
N ALA A 154 -7.66 4.13 -25.08
CA ALA A 154 -6.33 3.53 -25.08
C ALA A 154 -6.43 2.06 -25.53
N PRO A 155 -6.25 1.76 -26.82
CA PRO A 155 -6.46 0.41 -27.39
C PRO A 155 -5.74 -0.72 -26.66
N GLN A 156 -4.58 -0.43 -26.07
CA GLN A 156 -3.77 -1.40 -25.32
C GLN A 156 -4.49 -1.92 -24.07
N CYS A 157 -5.47 -1.19 -23.51
CA CYS A 157 -6.31 -1.67 -22.41
C CYS A 157 -7.20 -2.87 -22.78
N GLY A 158 -7.35 -3.19 -24.08
CA GLY A 158 -8.01 -4.41 -24.57
C GLY A 158 -7.08 -5.61 -24.74
N GLY A 159 -5.84 -5.53 -24.26
CA GLY A 159 -4.84 -6.59 -24.38
C GLY A 159 -5.15 -7.86 -23.57
N ARG A 160 -4.28 -8.87 -23.71
CA ARG A 160 -4.48 -10.21 -23.08
C ARG A 160 -3.60 -10.44 -21.85
N TYR A 161 -2.67 -9.55 -21.57
CA TYR A 161 -1.76 -9.58 -20.43
C TYR A 161 -2.12 -8.44 -19.45
N GLN A 162 -3.41 -8.13 -19.33
CA GLN A 162 -3.90 -7.03 -18.50
C GLN A 162 -3.89 -7.38 -17.01
N SER A 163 -3.70 -6.35 -16.18
CA SER A 163 -3.76 -6.40 -14.72
C SER A 163 -4.89 -5.49 -14.20
N PRO A 164 -5.39 -5.70 -12.96
CA PRO A 164 -5.00 -6.71 -11.98
C PRO A 164 -5.62 -8.09 -12.28
N ILE A 165 -5.21 -9.13 -11.54
CA ILE A 165 -5.77 -10.48 -11.65
C ILE A 165 -6.16 -11.05 -10.27
N MET A 166 -6.94 -12.13 -10.28
CA MET A 166 -7.10 -12.99 -9.12
C MET A 166 -5.88 -13.93 -8.99
N LEU A 167 -5.24 -13.90 -7.84
CA LEU A 167 -4.16 -14.78 -7.43
C LEU A 167 -4.77 -15.95 -6.66
N ASN A 168 -4.54 -17.18 -7.14
CA ASN A 168 -5.00 -18.39 -6.48
C ASN A 168 -3.79 -19.21 -6.05
N THR A 169 -3.66 -19.38 -4.74
CA THR A 169 -2.56 -20.10 -4.09
C THR A 169 -2.46 -21.55 -4.56
N SER A 170 -3.59 -22.21 -4.82
CA SER A 170 -3.65 -23.62 -5.21
C SER A 170 -3.25 -23.89 -6.66
N SER A 171 -3.42 -22.92 -7.56
CA SER A 171 -3.06 -23.06 -8.98
C SER A 171 -1.74 -22.39 -9.36
N ALA A 172 -1.17 -21.57 -8.46
CA ALA A 172 0.11 -20.93 -8.68
C ALA A 172 1.26 -21.95 -8.71
N LEU A 173 2.19 -21.74 -9.64
CA LEU A 173 3.36 -22.60 -9.82
C LEU A 173 4.42 -22.29 -8.75
N TYR A 174 4.66 -23.24 -7.86
CA TYR A 174 5.64 -23.05 -6.78
C TYR A 174 7.09 -23.10 -7.29
N VAL A 175 7.88 -22.10 -6.94
CA VAL A 175 9.30 -21.99 -7.31
C VAL A 175 10.19 -22.44 -6.15
N ARG A 176 10.80 -23.63 -6.28
CA ARG A 176 11.60 -24.25 -5.21
C ARG A 176 12.97 -23.57 -4.98
N ASN A 177 13.72 -23.32 -6.05
CA ASN A 177 15.08 -22.76 -5.98
C ASN A 177 15.05 -21.26 -6.27
N LYS A 178 14.54 -20.49 -5.30
CA LYS A 178 14.39 -19.04 -5.45
C LYS A 178 15.68 -18.29 -5.14
N ARG A 179 16.08 -17.37 -6.01
CA ARG A 179 16.99 -16.29 -5.62
C ARG A 179 16.22 -15.37 -4.68
N PRO A 180 16.80 -14.93 -3.54
CA PRO A 180 16.12 -13.99 -2.66
C PRO A 180 15.74 -12.72 -3.41
N LEU A 181 14.50 -12.27 -3.24
CA LEU A 181 14.08 -10.94 -3.66
C LEU A 181 14.57 -9.94 -2.61
N GLN A 182 15.22 -8.86 -3.04
CA GLN A 182 15.82 -7.88 -2.14
C GLN A 182 15.40 -6.47 -2.56
N LEU A 183 14.93 -5.69 -1.60
CA LEU A 183 14.79 -4.25 -1.72
C LEU A 183 15.96 -3.58 -0.98
N VAL A 184 16.89 -3.02 -1.73
CA VAL A 184 18.08 -2.35 -1.18
C VAL A 184 17.78 -0.87 -1.01
N GLY A 185 18.17 -0.31 0.13
CA GLY A 185 17.99 1.12 0.44
C GLY A 185 16.63 1.48 1.03
N GLN A 186 15.79 0.52 1.44
CA GLN A 186 14.45 0.81 1.96
C GLN A 186 14.43 1.70 3.23
N THR A 187 15.54 1.75 3.97
CA THR A 187 15.73 2.59 5.16
C THR A 187 16.38 3.93 4.85
N ASN A 188 16.74 4.19 3.59
CA ASN A 188 17.31 5.47 3.19
C ASN A 188 16.26 6.58 3.31
N LEU A 189 16.67 7.73 3.83
CA LEU A 189 15.82 8.91 3.91
C LEU A 189 15.94 9.75 2.63
N PRO A 190 14.82 10.19 2.03
CA PRO A 190 14.85 11.10 0.89
C PRO A 190 15.14 12.54 1.35
N GLN A 191 15.55 13.40 0.41
CA GLN A 191 15.67 14.85 0.65
C GLN A 191 14.31 15.53 0.81
N ALA A 192 13.31 15.06 0.07
CA ALA A 192 11.93 15.54 0.11
C ALA A 192 11.00 14.48 -0.45
N ILE A 193 9.71 14.57 -0.13
CA ILE A 193 8.69 13.71 -0.72
C ILE A 193 7.59 14.60 -1.30
N ARG A 194 7.32 14.41 -2.58
CA ARG A 194 6.21 15.07 -3.27
C ARG A 194 4.99 14.18 -3.18
N LEU A 195 3.99 14.63 -2.42
CA LEU A 195 2.68 13.99 -2.29
C LEU A 195 1.70 14.70 -3.23
N GLU A 196 0.96 13.92 -4.01
CA GLU A 196 -0.02 14.43 -4.96
C GLU A 196 -1.34 13.69 -4.82
N ASN A 197 -2.43 14.41 -5.05
CA ASN A 197 -3.67 13.82 -5.53
C ASN A 197 -3.72 14.02 -7.05
N ASP A 198 -3.42 12.98 -7.83
CA ASP A 198 -3.41 13.06 -9.30
C ASP A 198 -4.82 12.96 -9.94
N GLY A 199 -5.85 13.04 -9.09
CA GLY A 199 -7.25 12.88 -9.43
C GLY A 199 -7.72 11.42 -9.47
N HIS A 200 -6.79 10.46 -9.39
CA HIS A 200 -7.06 9.02 -9.46
C HIS A 200 -6.48 8.24 -8.27
N SER A 201 -5.46 8.78 -7.59
CA SER A 201 -4.83 8.20 -6.41
C SER A 201 -4.12 9.27 -5.58
N ALA A 202 -3.77 8.92 -4.33
CA ALA A 202 -2.68 9.56 -3.61
C ALA A 202 -1.35 8.95 -4.08
N LYS A 203 -0.41 9.78 -4.55
CA LYS A 203 0.88 9.35 -5.11
C LYS A 203 2.03 10.05 -4.41
N PHE A 204 3.05 9.30 -4.04
CA PHE A 204 4.24 9.77 -3.36
C PHE A 204 5.46 9.56 -4.26
N THR A 205 6.16 10.64 -4.59
CA THR A 205 7.41 10.62 -5.36
C THR A 205 8.55 11.13 -4.49
N TYR A 206 9.59 10.32 -4.31
CA TYR A 206 10.71 10.65 -3.43
C TYR A 206 11.81 11.36 -4.21
N VAL A 207 12.36 12.43 -3.62
CA VAL A 207 13.56 13.11 -4.13
C VAL A 207 14.76 12.55 -3.38
N TRP A 208 15.68 11.91 -4.09
CA TRP A 208 16.82 11.20 -3.51
C TRP A 208 18.12 11.98 -3.70
N ASN A 209 19.07 11.83 -2.77
CA ASN A 209 20.47 12.15 -3.09
C ASN A 209 20.98 11.16 -4.15
N GLU A 210 22.06 11.54 -4.82
CA GLU A 210 22.80 10.62 -5.68
C GLU A 210 23.27 9.39 -4.88
N GLY A 211 23.01 8.19 -5.42
CA GLY A 211 23.37 6.92 -4.78
C GLY A 211 22.38 6.39 -3.74
N ASP A 212 21.47 7.22 -3.22
CA ASP A 212 20.54 6.82 -2.15
C ASP A 212 19.24 6.17 -2.66
N ARG A 213 18.93 6.30 -3.95
CA ARG A 213 17.68 5.79 -4.54
C ARG A 213 17.56 4.27 -4.34
N PRO A 214 16.49 3.77 -3.68
CA PRO A 214 16.26 2.35 -3.50
C PRO A 214 16.11 1.59 -4.82
N TYR A 215 16.46 0.32 -4.81
CA TYR A 215 16.25 -0.57 -5.96
C TYR A 215 15.91 -1.99 -5.54
N ILE A 216 15.14 -2.68 -6.38
CA ILE A 216 14.76 -4.07 -6.21
C ILE A 216 15.55 -4.98 -7.16
N ARG A 217 15.92 -6.17 -6.69
CA ARG A 217 16.63 -7.20 -7.48
C ARG A 217 16.36 -8.61 -6.96
N GLY A 218 16.73 -9.62 -7.75
CA GLY A 218 16.58 -11.02 -7.37
C GLY A 218 15.15 -11.52 -7.58
N GLY A 219 14.79 -12.65 -6.96
CA GLY A 219 13.50 -13.29 -7.22
C GLY A 219 13.28 -13.60 -8.72
N PRO A 220 12.19 -13.13 -9.34
CA PRO A 220 11.93 -13.29 -10.78
C PRO A 220 12.73 -12.32 -11.67
N LEU A 221 13.45 -11.36 -11.08
CA LEU A 221 14.05 -10.25 -11.82
C LEU A 221 15.43 -10.60 -12.37
N LYS A 222 15.69 -10.20 -13.62
CA LYS A 222 16.97 -10.41 -14.31
C LYS A 222 17.99 -9.30 -14.06
N THR A 223 17.51 -8.10 -13.73
CA THR A 223 18.27 -6.86 -13.59
C THR A 223 17.85 -6.12 -12.30
N LYS A 224 18.49 -5.00 -11.98
CA LYS A 224 18.06 -4.09 -10.91
C LYS A 224 16.99 -3.13 -11.45
N TYR A 225 15.97 -2.89 -10.66
CA TYR A 225 14.93 -1.90 -10.97
C TYR A 225 14.93 -0.81 -9.91
N PHE A 226 15.01 0.45 -10.33
CA PHE A 226 15.09 1.60 -9.42
C PHE A 226 13.71 2.09 -9.04
N PHE A 227 13.54 2.45 -7.76
CA PHE A 227 12.28 2.94 -7.22
C PHE A 227 11.93 4.30 -7.84
N GLU A 228 10.68 4.43 -8.29
CA GLU A 228 10.15 5.65 -8.90
C GLU A 228 9.16 6.36 -7.98
N GLN A 229 8.09 5.66 -7.60
CA GLN A 229 6.98 6.22 -6.83
C GLN A 229 6.17 5.11 -6.17
N PHE A 230 5.33 5.48 -5.19
CA PHE A 230 4.25 4.61 -4.76
C PHE A 230 2.90 5.32 -4.70
N HIS A 231 1.83 4.53 -4.82
CA HIS A 231 0.46 5.01 -4.78
C HIS A 231 -0.50 3.93 -4.26
N PHE A 232 -1.76 4.31 -4.03
CA PHE A 232 -2.72 3.47 -3.31
C PHE A 232 -4.04 3.33 -4.07
N HIS A 233 -4.64 2.15 -3.93
CA HIS A 233 -6.01 1.87 -4.34
C HIS A 233 -6.81 1.50 -3.10
N TRP A 234 -7.98 2.11 -2.88
CA TRP A 234 -8.79 1.88 -1.69
C TRP A 234 -10.29 1.88 -2.01
N GLY A 235 -11.06 1.21 -1.16
CA GLY A 235 -12.50 1.12 -1.33
C GLY A 235 -13.29 1.98 -0.36
N SER A 236 -14.60 2.00 -0.60
CA SER A 236 -15.57 2.70 0.22
C SER A 236 -15.80 2.04 1.58
N ASN A 237 -15.43 0.77 1.75
CA ASN A 237 -15.59 0.02 3.01
C ASN A 237 -14.38 -0.89 3.29
N GLU A 238 -14.49 -1.73 4.32
CA GLU A 238 -13.40 -2.54 4.85
C GLU A 238 -13.17 -3.87 4.11
N SER A 239 -14.07 -4.25 3.19
CA SER A 239 -14.04 -5.54 2.48
C SER A 239 -13.70 -5.44 0.99
N LEU A 240 -13.45 -4.24 0.48
CA LEU A 240 -13.05 -3.99 -0.90
C LEU A 240 -12.14 -2.78 -1.02
N GLY A 241 -11.31 -2.74 -2.05
CA GLY A 241 -10.38 -1.63 -2.31
C GLY A 241 -9.09 -2.02 -3.01
N SER A 242 -8.61 -3.24 -2.76
CA SER A 242 -7.49 -3.81 -3.50
C SER A 242 -7.86 -4.03 -4.97
N GLU A 243 -6.89 -3.83 -5.86
CA GLU A 243 -7.02 -4.15 -7.27
C GLU A 243 -6.99 -5.66 -7.48
N HIS A 244 -5.93 -6.30 -6.96
CA HIS A 244 -5.76 -7.75 -6.93
C HIS A 244 -6.73 -8.39 -5.93
N VAL A 245 -6.98 -9.68 -6.16
CA VAL A 245 -7.77 -10.54 -5.29
C VAL A 245 -6.91 -11.75 -4.95
N LEU A 246 -6.78 -12.09 -3.67
CA LEU A 246 -6.01 -13.26 -3.24
C LEU A 246 -6.96 -14.31 -2.69
N ASP A 247 -6.99 -15.51 -3.26
CA ASP A 247 -7.84 -16.62 -2.81
C ASP A 247 -9.30 -16.20 -2.57
N TYR A 248 -9.86 -15.47 -3.54
CA TYR A 248 -11.23 -14.91 -3.49
C TYR A 248 -11.47 -13.84 -2.42
N HIS A 249 -10.43 -13.42 -1.71
CA HIS A 249 -10.46 -12.34 -0.73
C HIS A 249 -9.97 -11.02 -1.35
N ARG A 250 -10.76 -9.97 -1.17
CA ARG A 250 -10.36 -8.58 -1.43
C ARG A 250 -10.02 -7.89 -0.13
N PHE A 251 -9.12 -6.93 -0.23
CA PHE A 251 -8.65 -6.15 0.91
C PHE A 251 -9.16 -4.71 0.82
N PRO A 252 -9.26 -3.97 1.94
CA PRO A 252 -9.72 -2.58 1.95
C PRO A 252 -8.84 -1.61 1.14
N MET A 253 -7.56 -1.97 0.96
CA MET A 253 -6.59 -1.14 0.26
C MET A 253 -5.45 -1.99 -0.31
N GLU A 254 -4.82 -1.50 -1.38
CA GLU A 254 -3.59 -2.04 -1.96
C GLU A 254 -2.62 -0.91 -2.30
N LEU A 255 -1.37 -1.09 -1.88
CA LEU A 255 -0.23 -0.22 -2.19
C LEU A 255 0.51 -0.77 -3.40
N HIS A 256 0.84 0.10 -4.34
CA HIS A 256 1.72 -0.20 -5.47
C HIS A 256 3.02 0.58 -5.36
N LEU A 257 4.15 -0.13 -5.19
CA LEU A 257 5.49 0.44 -5.37
C LEU A 257 5.93 0.23 -6.82
N VAL A 258 6.26 1.30 -7.53
CA VAL A 258 6.65 1.25 -8.94
C VAL A 258 8.16 1.40 -9.07
N PHE A 259 8.76 0.52 -9.86
CA PHE A 259 10.17 0.53 -10.20
C PHE A 259 10.38 0.43 -11.71
N TYR A 260 11.42 1.05 -12.23
CA TYR A 260 11.80 0.95 -13.65
C TYR A 260 13.12 0.24 -13.84
N ASN A 261 13.25 -0.48 -14.96
CA ASN A 261 14.42 -1.29 -15.27
C ASN A 261 15.66 -0.39 -15.43
N GLY A 262 16.69 -0.65 -14.63
CA GLY A 262 17.93 0.14 -14.60
C GLY A 262 18.80 0.03 -15.84
N LEU A 263 18.39 -0.74 -16.86
CA LEU A 263 19.01 -0.76 -18.18
C LEU A 263 18.59 0.43 -19.05
N TYR A 264 17.53 1.15 -18.69
CA TYR A 264 17.06 2.35 -19.40
C TYR A 264 17.47 3.63 -18.66
N SER A 265 17.61 4.72 -19.42
CA SER A 265 18.01 6.03 -18.90
C SER A 265 16.98 6.66 -17.97
N SER A 266 15.69 6.37 -18.16
CA SER A 266 14.61 6.98 -17.40
C SER A 266 13.40 6.06 -17.26
N PHE A 267 12.51 6.39 -16.32
CA PHE A 267 11.20 5.76 -16.20
C PHE A 267 10.39 5.89 -17.49
N GLU A 268 10.44 7.04 -18.17
CA GLU A 268 9.68 7.30 -19.40
C GLU A 268 10.16 6.46 -20.59
N ASP A 269 11.47 6.19 -20.66
CA ASP A 269 12.01 5.26 -21.66
C ASP A 269 11.60 3.83 -21.32
N ALA A 270 11.77 3.42 -20.05
CA ALA A 270 11.49 2.06 -19.61
C ALA A 270 10.02 1.68 -19.74
N ARG A 271 9.07 2.55 -19.37
CA ARG A 271 7.63 2.21 -19.27
C ARG A 271 7.01 1.68 -20.57
N ASN A 272 7.62 2.01 -21.72
CA ASN A 272 7.15 1.61 -23.05
C ASN A 272 7.75 0.29 -23.53
N GLU A 273 8.70 -0.27 -22.79
CA GLU A 273 9.44 -1.46 -23.16
C GLU A 273 8.95 -2.70 -22.43
N VAL A 274 8.96 -3.85 -23.10
CA VAL A 274 8.68 -5.15 -22.46
C VAL A 274 9.73 -5.37 -21.38
N ASP A 275 9.31 -5.75 -20.17
CA ASP A 275 10.15 -5.83 -18.96
C ASP A 275 10.58 -4.50 -18.34
N GLY A 276 10.09 -3.39 -18.88
CA GLY A 276 10.49 -2.06 -18.46
C GLY A 276 10.13 -1.70 -17.03
N LEU A 277 9.05 -2.27 -16.49
CA LEU A 277 8.57 -1.96 -15.14
C LEU A 277 8.46 -3.20 -14.26
N VAL A 278 8.69 -2.97 -12.97
CA VAL A 278 8.30 -3.87 -11.88
C VAL A 278 7.35 -3.10 -10.98
N VAL A 279 6.21 -3.71 -10.66
CA VAL A 279 5.28 -3.16 -9.67
C VAL A 279 5.11 -4.16 -8.54
N VAL A 280 5.37 -3.69 -7.32
CA VAL A 280 5.16 -4.47 -6.10
C VAL A 280 3.80 -4.09 -5.51
N GLY A 281 2.87 -5.05 -5.48
CA GLY A 281 1.56 -4.90 -4.85
C GLY A 281 1.56 -5.43 -3.42
N MET A 282 1.08 -4.64 -2.46
CA MET A 282 0.95 -5.04 -1.06
C MET A 282 -0.45 -4.72 -0.55
N PHE A 283 -1.17 -5.73 -0.09
CA PHE A 283 -2.48 -5.56 0.51
C PHE A 283 -2.37 -4.89 1.88
N TYR A 284 -3.39 -4.14 2.27
CA TYR A 284 -3.60 -3.71 3.66
C TYR A 284 -4.86 -4.36 4.21
N GLU A 285 -4.83 -4.84 5.44
CA GLU A 285 -5.99 -5.35 6.17
C GLU A 285 -6.30 -4.48 7.39
N MET A 286 -7.56 -4.53 7.84
CA MET A 286 -8.00 -3.75 8.99
C MET A 286 -7.36 -4.26 10.28
N TYR A 287 -6.76 -3.34 11.03
CA TYR A 287 -6.32 -3.59 12.39
C TYR A 287 -7.39 -3.17 13.41
N ASP A 288 -7.86 -4.13 14.21
CA ASP A 288 -8.99 -3.99 15.13
C ASP A 288 -8.62 -3.28 16.45
N ARG A 289 -8.05 -2.07 16.32
CA ARG A 289 -7.82 -1.13 17.43
C ARG A 289 -8.21 0.28 16.98
N PHE A 290 -9.40 0.70 17.39
CA PHE A 290 -9.92 2.02 17.09
C PHE A 290 -9.04 3.11 17.73
N ASN A 291 -8.70 4.16 16.96
CA ASN A 291 -7.88 5.33 17.34
C ASN A 291 -6.35 5.14 17.42
N GLU A 292 -5.82 3.93 17.25
CA GLU A 292 -4.37 3.74 17.09
C GLU A 292 -3.89 4.31 15.74
N GLN A 293 -2.63 4.74 15.71
CA GLN A 293 -1.95 5.18 14.49
C GLN A 293 -0.68 4.34 14.35
N LEU A 294 -0.65 3.50 13.32
CA LEU A 294 0.47 2.64 12.94
C LEU A 294 1.33 3.31 11.86
N ASN A 295 0.68 4.05 10.98
CA ASN A 295 1.25 4.63 9.77
C ASN A 295 1.31 6.16 9.89
N THR A 296 2.33 6.68 10.57
CA THR A 296 2.45 8.13 10.86
C THR A 296 2.42 9.01 9.60
N TRP A 297 2.94 8.51 8.47
CA TRP A 297 2.95 9.20 7.19
C TRP A 297 1.55 9.54 6.64
N THR A 298 0.50 8.83 7.07
CA THR A 298 -0.89 9.12 6.66
C THR A 298 -1.36 10.51 7.07
N ARG A 299 -0.71 11.15 8.06
CA ARG A 299 -1.02 12.52 8.49
C ARG A 299 -0.90 13.55 7.37
N PHE A 300 -0.07 13.31 6.36
CA PHE A 300 0.12 14.24 5.24
C PHE A 300 -1.00 14.18 4.20
N LEU A 301 -1.87 13.16 4.21
CA LEU A 301 -2.95 13.02 3.23
C LEU A 301 -3.96 14.18 3.29
N GLN A 302 -4.10 14.83 4.46
CA GLN A 302 -4.95 16.02 4.61
C GLN A 302 -4.49 17.20 3.76
N GLU A 303 -3.22 17.24 3.37
CA GLU A 303 -2.63 18.33 2.57
C GLU A 303 -3.01 18.21 1.08
N VAL A 304 -3.51 17.05 0.64
CA VAL A 304 -3.86 16.77 -0.77
C VAL A 304 -5.31 16.31 -0.97
N ILE A 305 -6.24 16.88 -0.20
CA ILE A 305 -7.66 16.52 -0.29
C ILE A 305 -8.25 16.82 -1.67
N THR A 306 -7.93 17.97 -2.27
CA THR A 306 -8.53 18.39 -3.55
C THR A 306 -7.82 17.73 -4.74
N PRO A 307 -8.54 17.41 -5.83
CA PRO A 307 -7.90 16.88 -7.04
C PRO A 307 -6.81 17.82 -7.56
N GLU A 308 -5.74 17.24 -8.10
CA GLU A 308 -4.58 17.95 -8.67
C GLU A 308 -3.76 18.78 -7.67
N SER A 309 -4.08 18.68 -6.37
CA SER A 309 -3.26 19.28 -5.33
C SER A 309 -1.94 18.52 -5.15
N THR A 310 -0.91 19.28 -4.78
CA THR A 310 0.42 18.77 -4.48
C THR A 310 0.90 19.37 -3.18
N PHE A 311 1.60 18.58 -2.38
CA PHE A 311 2.25 18.99 -1.15
C PHE A 311 3.68 18.43 -1.11
N THR A 312 4.64 19.26 -0.70
CA THR A 312 6.03 18.85 -0.54
C THR A 312 6.34 18.65 0.94
N ILE A 313 6.58 17.40 1.31
CA ILE A 313 7.09 17.02 2.62
C ILE A 313 8.59 17.31 2.63
N GLN A 314 8.98 18.27 3.47
CA GLN A 314 10.36 18.71 3.60
C GLN A 314 11.20 17.69 4.37
N PHE A 315 12.52 17.73 4.15
CA PHE A 315 13.50 16.78 4.70
C PHE A 315 13.23 16.35 6.16
N ILE A 316 12.98 17.30 7.06
CA ILE A 316 12.77 17.07 8.50
C ILE A 316 11.57 16.17 8.83
N ASP A 317 10.60 16.11 7.92
CA ASP A 317 9.35 15.38 8.06
C ASP A 317 9.26 14.17 7.12
N THR A 318 10.32 13.90 6.35
CA THR A 318 10.38 12.75 5.44
C THR A 318 10.47 11.43 6.20
N PHE A 319 10.11 10.35 5.52
CA PHE A 319 10.12 8.99 6.06
C PHE A 319 10.65 8.00 5.01
N PRO A 320 11.39 6.95 5.42
CA PRO A 320 11.90 5.93 4.52
C PRO A 320 10.78 5.03 4.00
N LEU A 321 11.04 4.22 2.96
CA LEU A 321 10.06 3.22 2.49
C LEU A 321 9.71 2.20 3.57
N TYR A 322 10.66 1.90 4.47
CA TYR A 322 10.47 1.02 5.61
C TYR A 322 9.27 1.41 6.49
N ASP A 323 9.00 2.71 6.67
CA ASP A 323 7.86 3.19 7.48
C ASP A 323 6.51 2.92 6.79
N VAL A 324 6.52 2.61 5.50
CA VAL A 324 5.32 2.28 4.71
C VAL A 324 5.12 0.76 4.65
N ILE A 325 6.19 -0.01 4.42
CA ILE A 325 6.10 -1.43 4.05
C ILE A 325 6.68 -2.40 5.08
N GLY A 326 7.42 -1.91 6.08
CA GLY A 326 8.14 -2.73 7.04
C GLY A 326 9.22 -3.61 6.40
N ASP A 327 9.41 -4.80 6.95
CA ASP A 327 10.36 -5.78 6.43
C ASP A 327 9.95 -6.34 5.07
N PHE A 328 10.87 -6.30 4.11
CA PHE A 328 10.68 -6.81 2.75
C PHE A 328 11.02 -8.30 2.63
N GLU A 329 10.48 -9.10 3.54
CA GLU A 329 10.70 -10.55 3.60
C GLU A 329 9.36 -11.29 3.80
N TRP A 330 8.75 -11.69 2.68
CA TRP A 330 7.45 -12.37 2.68
C TRP A 330 7.27 -13.27 1.46
N PRO A 331 6.44 -14.32 1.53
CA PRO A 331 6.05 -15.11 0.37
C PRO A 331 5.29 -14.24 -0.63
N TYR A 332 5.49 -14.46 -1.93
CA TYR A 332 4.92 -13.61 -2.96
C TYR A 332 4.52 -14.34 -4.22
N PHE A 333 3.63 -13.70 -4.98
CA PHE A 333 3.27 -14.10 -6.33
C PHE A 333 4.00 -13.25 -7.35
N SER A 334 4.30 -13.80 -8.52
CA SER A 334 4.78 -13.02 -9.66
C SER A 334 4.17 -13.47 -10.97
N TYR A 335 3.87 -12.51 -11.84
CA TYR A 335 3.32 -12.74 -13.17
C TYR A 335 3.61 -11.55 -14.09
N GLU A 336 3.55 -11.78 -15.40
CA GLU A 336 3.64 -10.73 -16.42
C GLU A 336 2.26 -10.09 -16.64
N GLY A 337 2.21 -8.76 -16.58
CA GLY A 337 0.97 -8.02 -16.58
C GLY A 337 1.10 -6.64 -17.20
N SER A 338 0.18 -5.76 -16.81
CA SER A 338 0.09 -4.40 -17.34
C SER A 338 0.06 -3.34 -16.25
N LEU A 339 0.17 -2.08 -16.67
CA LEU A 339 -0.37 -0.96 -15.89
C LEU A 339 -1.88 -1.16 -15.69
N THR A 340 -2.40 -0.74 -14.55
CA THR A 340 -3.82 -0.89 -14.17
C THR A 340 -4.67 0.35 -14.46
N THR A 341 -4.07 1.34 -15.12
CA THR A 341 -4.73 2.55 -15.64
C THR A 341 -4.31 2.77 -17.09
N PRO A 342 -5.09 3.51 -17.90
CA PRO A 342 -4.72 3.86 -19.25
C PRO A 342 -3.32 4.53 -19.31
N PRO A 343 -2.44 4.14 -20.26
CA PRO A 343 -2.73 3.32 -21.44
C PRO A 343 -2.64 1.79 -21.23
N CYS A 344 -2.59 1.29 -20.01
CA CYS A 344 -2.60 -0.15 -19.70
C CYS A 344 -1.50 -0.97 -20.41
N LEU A 345 -0.30 -0.41 -20.52
CA LEU A 345 0.82 -1.04 -21.21
C LEU A 345 1.18 -2.37 -20.56
N GLU A 346 1.32 -3.41 -21.38
CA GLU A 346 1.67 -4.79 -20.97
C GLU A 346 3.19 -4.94 -20.79
N THR A 347 3.77 -4.07 -19.94
CA THR A 347 5.21 -3.91 -19.73
C THR A 347 5.65 -4.23 -18.30
N VAL A 348 4.72 -4.70 -17.46
CA VAL A 348 4.90 -4.81 -16.01
C VAL A 348 5.17 -6.25 -15.59
N THR A 349 6.27 -6.48 -14.88
CA THR A 349 6.42 -7.67 -14.04
C THR A 349 5.84 -7.38 -12.66
N TRP A 350 4.75 -8.05 -12.32
CA TRP A 350 4.12 -7.90 -11.01
C TRP A 350 4.80 -8.79 -9.96
N ILE A 351 4.94 -8.25 -8.75
CA ILE A 351 5.30 -8.98 -7.54
C ILE A 351 4.26 -8.63 -6.48
N VAL A 352 3.43 -9.58 -6.05
CA VAL A 352 2.33 -9.29 -5.12
C VAL A 352 2.54 -10.04 -3.81
N SER A 353 2.53 -9.30 -2.69
CA SER A 353 2.69 -9.86 -1.35
C SER A 353 1.54 -10.78 -0.98
N ALA A 354 1.87 -11.94 -0.44
CA ALA A 354 0.90 -12.81 0.23
C ALA A 354 0.65 -12.41 1.69
N LYS A 355 1.49 -11.53 2.26
CA LYS A 355 1.34 -10.99 3.62
C LYS A 355 0.75 -9.58 3.56
N PRO A 356 -0.45 -9.33 4.12
CA PRO A 356 -1.00 -7.99 4.21
C PRO A 356 -0.23 -7.14 5.24
N LEU A 357 -0.25 -5.83 5.00
CA LEU A 357 0.12 -4.78 5.93
C LEU A 357 -1.09 -4.38 6.76
N LEU A 358 -0.89 -3.62 7.84
CA LEU A 358 -1.96 -3.22 8.74
C LEU A 358 -2.33 -1.76 8.55
N ILE A 359 -3.63 -1.48 8.49
CA ILE A 359 -4.18 -0.12 8.48
C ILE A 359 -5.31 0.01 9.50
N THR A 360 -5.34 1.14 10.21
CA THR A 360 -6.41 1.39 11.19
C THR A 360 -7.61 2.09 10.55
N ALA A 361 -8.76 2.02 11.21
CA ALA A 361 -9.95 2.76 10.79
C ALA A 361 -9.73 4.28 10.77
N ARG A 362 -8.80 4.80 11.58
CA ARG A 362 -8.42 6.22 11.58
C ARG A 362 -7.67 6.58 10.29
N GLU A 363 -6.73 5.75 9.89
CA GLU A 363 -5.92 5.94 8.68
C GLU A 363 -6.77 5.80 7.41
N MET A 364 -7.65 4.79 7.35
CA MET A 364 -8.61 4.63 6.25
C MET A 364 -9.51 5.86 6.05
N ARG A 365 -9.85 6.60 7.11
CA ARG A 365 -10.64 7.84 6.99
C ARG A 365 -9.87 8.95 6.29
N GLU A 366 -8.55 9.03 6.46
CA GLU A 366 -7.75 10.04 5.76
C GLU A 366 -7.74 9.79 4.25
N PHE A 367 -7.62 8.53 3.82
CA PHE A 367 -7.79 8.16 2.40
C PHE A 367 -9.18 8.51 1.85
N ARG A 368 -10.24 8.16 2.58
CA ARG A 368 -11.63 8.40 2.13
C ARG A 368 -12.06 9.87 2.17
N ARG A 369 -11.23 10.78 2.69
CA ARG A 369 -11.43 12.24 2.61
C ARG A 369 -10.93 12.84 1.30
N ILE A 370 -9.96 12.20 0.66
CA ILE A 370 -9.40 12.64 -0.62
C ILE A 370 -10.52 12.67 -1.66
N ARG A 371 -10.54 13.70 -2.51
CA ARG A 371 -11.56 13.91 -3.53
C ARG A 371 -11.02 13.56 -4.92
N ASN A 372 -11.87 12.97 -5.75
CA ASN A 372 -11.58 12.72 -7.16
C ASN A 372 -11.76 14.01 -8.00
N ARG A 373 -11.48 13.93 -9.30
CA ARG A 373 -11.61 15.05 -10.24
C ARG A 373 -13.01 15.68 -10.28
N ASN A 374 -14.04 14.89 -9.99
CA ASN A 374 -15.43 15.37 -9.93
C ASN A 374 -15.78 16.06 -8.59
N GLY A 375 -14.82 16.20 -7.68
CA GLY A 375 -15.00 16.77 -6.35
C GLY A 375 -15.73 15.87 -5.37
N ALA A 376 -16.09 14.65 -5.77
CA ALA A 376 -16.68 13.63 -4.90
C ALA A 376 -15.59 12.88 -4.11
N PRO A 377 -15.92 12.24 -2.97
CA PRO A 377 -14.96 11.37 -2.29
C PRO A 377 -14.35 10.34 -3.25
N MET A 378 -13.03 10.27 -3.28
CA MET A 378 -12.29 9.26 -4.02
C MET A 378 -12.41 7.95 -3.25
N VAL A 379 -13.24 7.06 -3.77
CA VAL A 379 -13.41 5.70 -3.27
C VAL A 379 -13.61 4.76 -4.45
N ASN A 380 -13.22 3.50 -4.27
CA ASN A 380 -13.28 2.48 -5.31
C ASN A 380 -12.45 2.86 -6.54
N ASN A 381 -11.27 3.44 -6.30
CA ASN A 381 -10.33 3.85 -7.34
C ASN A 381 -9.48 2.66 -7.82
N PHE A 382 -10.10 1.52 -8.09
CA PHE A 382 -9.44 0.31 -8.56
C PHE A 382 -10.11 -0.23 -9.84
N ARG A 383 -9.32 -0.83 -10.71
CA ARG A 383 -9.76 -1.50 -11.92
C ARG A 383 -10.36 -2.88 -11.58
N PRO A 384 -11.43 -3.31 -12.27
CA PRO A 384 -11.90 -4.70 -12.20
C PRO A 384 -10.81 -5.71 -12.56
N VAL A 385 -10.88 -6.92 -11.99
CA VAL A 385 -9.95 -8.01 -12.32
C VAL A 385 -10.06 -8.43 -13.78
N GLN A 386 -8.92 -8.72 -14.36
CA GLN A 386 -8.75 -9.11 -15.75
C GLN A 386 -8.58 -10.62 -15.85
N LYS A 387 -8.90 -11.17 -17.03
CA LYS A 387 -8.76 -12.61 -17.28
C LYS A 387 -7.29 -13.01 -17.30
N LEU A 388 -6.97 -14.15 -16.67
CA LEU A 388 -5.61 -14.67 -16.65
C LEU A 388 -5.13 -15.13 -18.05
N TYR A 389 -6.06 -15.66 -18.86
CA TYR A 389 -5.76 -16.31 -20.14
C TYR A 389 -4.68 -17.39 -19.98
N ASN A 390 -3.64 -17.39 -20.81
CA ASN A 390 -2.58 -18.39 -20.82
C ASN A 390 -1.38 -18.01 -19.93
N ARG A 391 -1.49 -16.93 -19.16
CA ARG A 391 -0.40 -16.48 -18.27
C ARG A 391 -0.24 -17.43 -17.10
N ARG A 392 1.00 -17.58 -16.67
CA ARG A 392 1.35 -18.35 -15.48
C ARG A 392 1.57 -17.42 -14.32
N VAL A 393 1.06 -17.80 -13.16
CA VAL A 393 1.34 -17.15 -11.88
C VAL A 393 2.30 -18.04 -11.12
N PHE A 394 3.40 -17.47 -10.66
CA PHE A 394 4.40 -18.17 -9.86
C PHE A 394 4.27 -17.76 -8.40
N ARG A 395 4.51 -18.69 -7.48
CA ARG A 395 4.57 -18.44 -6.04
C ARG A 395 5.98 -18.74 -5.53
N TYR A 396 6.56 -17.79 -4.82
CA TYR A 396 7.92 -17.83 -4.29
C TYR A 396 7.91 -17.94 -2.76
#